data_AF-A0A7L5ZHN7-F1
#
_entry.id   AF-A0A7L5ZHN7-F1
#
_cell.length_a   1.000
_cell.length_b   1.000
_cell.length_c   1.000
_cell.angle_alpha   90.00
_cell.angle_beta   90.00
_cell.angle_gamma   90.00
#
_symmetry.space_group_name_H-M   'P 1'
#
loop_
_entity.id
_entity.type
_entity.pdbx_description
1 polymer ?
#
loop_
_entity_poly.entity_id
_entity_poly.type
_entity_poly.pdbx_seq_one_letter_code
_entity_poly.pdbx_strand_id
1 'polypeptide(L)'
;MKILSRVAVVLGVLVLLAGLGVLIWGSWTAYWHYATLSTGRSAEFVNPIPIIAGGAALLGVGGFLAGLGIGMPRNPKPVEPTGIRPDTPTDPTV
;
A
#
# COMPACT_ATOMS: atom_id res chain seq x y z
N MET A 1 13.64 -13.90 -3.76
CA MET A 1 12.73 -12.95 -3.08
C MET A 1 11.48 -12.52 -3.88
N LYS A 2 11.26 -12.98 -5.12
CA LYS A 2 10.09 -12.57 -5.95
C LYS A 2 8.71 -12.96 -5.37
N ILE A 3 8.63 -14.09 -4.66
CA ILE A 3 7.37 -14.59 -4.09
C ILE A 3 6.90 -13.72 -2.92
N LEU A 4 7.81 -13.30 -2.05
CA LEU A 4 7.48 -12.45 -0.89
C LEU A 4 6.94 -11.08 -1.31
N SER A 5 7.53 -10.47 -2.35
CA SER A 5 7.02 -9.22 -2.94
C SER A 5 5.62 -9.39 -3.54
N ARG A 6 5.34 -10.50 -4.24
CA ARG A 6 3.98 -10.77 -4.77
C ARG A 6 2.96 -10.94 -3.66
N VAL A 7 3.29 -11.71 -2.62
CA VAL A 7 2.39 -11.93 -1.47
C VAL A 7 2.08 -10.61 -0.75
N ALA A 8 3.08 -9.76 -0.54
CA ALA A 8 2.89 -8.44 0.06
C ALA A 8 1.97 -7.54 -0.79
N VAL A 9 2.14 -7.53 -2.12
CA VAL A 9 1.24 -6.78 -3.01
C VAL A 9 -0.19 -7.30 -2.94
N VAL A 10 -0.39 -8.62 -3.05
CA VAL A 10 -1.74 -9.22 -3.02
C VAL A 10 -2.45 -8.92 -1.70
N LEU A 11 -1.75 -9.09 -0.58
CA LEU A 11 -2.30 -8.74 0.74
C LEU A 11 -2.61 -7.24 0.84
N GLY A 12 -1.70 -6.37 0.38
CA GLY A 12 -1.93 -4.93 0.37
C GLY A 12 -3.17 -4.52 -0.43
N VAL A 13 -3.37 -5.13 -1.61
CA VAL A 13 -4.55 -4.88 -2.45
C VAL A 13 -5.84 -5.38 -1.78
N LEU A 14 -5.82 -6.57 -1.18
CA LEU A 14 -6.99 -7.08 -0.46
C LEU A 14 -7.38 -6.18 0.72
N VAL A 15 -6.40 -5.72 1.49
CA VAL A 15 -6.61 -4.80 2.61
C VAL A 15 -7.13 -3.44 2.11
N LEU A 16 -6.62 -2.94 0.97
CA LEU A 16 -7.14 -1.72 0.34
C LEU A 16 -8.61 -1.85 -0.04
N LEU A 17 -9.00 -2.96 -0.68
CA LEU A 17 -10.38 -3.20 -1.07
C LEU A 17 -11.31 -3.30 0.15
N ALA A 18 -10.87 -4.00 1.20
CA ALA A 18 -11.62 -4.06 2.46
C ALA A 18 -11.76 -2.67 3.11
N GLY A 19 -10.66 -1.91 3.20
CA GLY A 19 -10.67 -0.55 3.74
C GLY A 19 -11.60 0.39 2.97
N LEU A 20 -11.60 0.29 1.63
CA LEU A 20 -12.48 1.07 0.77
C LEU A 20 -13.96 0.74 1.03
N GLY A 21 -14.30 -0.56 1.14
CA GLY A 21 -15.65 -0.99 1.46
C GLY A 21 -16.14 -0.46 2.82
N VAL A 22 -15.30 -0.58 3.85
CA VAL A 22 -15.59 -0.06 5.20
C VAL A 22 -15.77 1.46 5.18
N LEU A 23 -14.90 2.19 4.45
CA LEU A 23 -14.97 3.65 4.37
C LEU A 23 -16.23 4.12 3.64
N ILE A 24 -16.61 3.45 2.55
CA ILE A 24 -17.86 3.73 1.84
C ILE A 24 -19.05 3.50 2.77
N TRP A 25 -19.07 2.39 3.50
CA TRP A 25 -20.15 2.07 4.42
C TRP A 25 -20.26 3.08 5.58
N GLY A 26 -19.13 3.44 6.20
CA GLY A 26 -19.09 4.45 7.25
C GLY A 26 -19.57 5.82 6.76
N SER A 27 -19.15 6.23 5.56
CA SER A 27 -19.57 7.48 4.92
C SER A 27 -21.07 7.47 4.59
N TRP A 28 -21.59 6.35 4.10
CA TRP A 28 -23.01 6.16 3.83
C TRP A 28 -23.86 6.27 5.10
N THR A 29 -23.39 5.66 6.19
CA THR A 29 -24.03 5.75 7.51
C THR A 29 -24.07 7.20 8.01
N ALA A 30 -22.96 7.93 7.87
CA ALA A 30 -22.91 9.35 8.21
C ALA A 30 -23.88 10.20 7.38
N TYR A 31 -23.98 9.93 6.07
CA TYR A 31 -24.94 10.59 5.19
C TYR A 31 -26.39 10.33 5.61
N TRP A 32 -26.74 9.09 5.96
CA TRP A 32 -28.07 8.75 6.46
C TRP A 32 -28.41 9.46 7.75
N HIS A 33 -27.49 9.56 8.70
CA HIS A 33 -27.72 10.32 9.92
C HIS A 33 -27.97 11.79 9.62
N TYR A 34 -27.19 12.40 8.72
CA TYR A 34 -27.42 13.76 8.26
C TYR A 34 -28.82 13.93 7.62
N ALA A 35 -29.20 13.04 6.70
CA ALA A 35 -30.50 13.09 6.03
C ALA A 35 -31.69 12.86 6.99
N THR A 36 -31.48 12.08 8.04
CA THR A 36 -32.52 11.82 9.04
C THR A 36 -32.70 13.02 9.97
N LEU A 37 -31.60 13.64 10.40
CA LEU A 37 -31.61 14.90 11.16
C LEU A 37 -32.24 16.04 10.36
N SER A 38 -31.97 16.15 9.06
CA SER A 38 -32.53 17.21 8.21
C SER A 38 -34.03 17.09 7.98
N THR A 39 -34.60 15.89 8.15
CA THR A 39 -36.05 15.64 8.01
C THR A 39 -36.81 15.66 9.33
N GLY A 40 -36.14 16.00 10.45
CA GLY A 40 -36.75 16.05 11.78
C GLY A 40 -37.20 14.69 12.32
N ARG A 41 -36.75 13.58 11.71
CA ARG A 41 -37.01 12.23 12.20
C ARG A 41 -36.03 11.90 13.31
N SER A 42 -36.53 11.37 14.41
CA SER A 42 -35.70 10.68 15.38
C SER A 42 -35.33 9.30 14.84
N ALA A 43 -34.03 9.01 14.81
CA ALA A 43 -33.51 7.69 14.54
C ALA A 43 -32.41 7.37 15.53
N GLU A 44 -32.15 6.09 15.73
CA GLU A 44 -31.04 5.63 16.54
C GLU A 44 -29.72 6.17 15.96
N PHE A 45 -28.96 6.88 16.80
CA PHE A 45 -27.69 7.45 16.39
C PHE A 45 -26.60 6.40 16.57
N VAL A 46 -26.02 5.96 15.46
CA VAL A 46 -24.82 5.12 15.45
C VAL A 46 -23.67 6.03 15.07
N ASN A 47 -22.67 6.15 15.95
CA ASN A 47 -21.51 6.97 15.66
C ASN A 47 -20.72 6.38 14.47
N PRO A 48 -20.64 7.06 13.30
CA PRO A 48 -19.94 6.53 12.13
C PRO A 48 -18.42 6.74 12.20
N ILE A 49 -17.93 7.57 13.13
CA ILE A 49 -16.52 7.96 13.22
C ILE A 49 -15.58 6.76 13.41
N PRO A 50 -15.85 5.78 14.30
CA PRO A 50 -14.99 4.61 14.45
C PRO A 50 -14.91 3.76 13.17
N ILE A 51 -16.02 3.65 12.42
CA ILE A 51 -16.07 2.90 11.16
C ILE A 51 -15.24 3.61 10.09
N ILE A 52 -15.41 4.92 9.95
CA ILE A 52 -14.65 5.76 9.01
C ILE A 52 -13.16 5.72 9.35
N ALA A 53 -12.80 5.89 10.63
CA ALA A 53 -11.42 5.82 11.09
C ALA A 53 -10.81 4.43 10.84
N GLY A 54 -11.57 3.35 11.07
CA GLY A 54 -11.15 1.99 10.74
C GLY A 54 -10.91 1.78 9.25
N GLY A 55 -11.80 2.27 8.39
CA GLY A 55 -11.63 2.25 6.94
C GLY A 55 -10.38 3.02 6.48
N ALA A 56 -10.15 4.21 7.03
CA ALA A 56 -8.96 5.02 6.74
C ALA A 56 -7.66 4.32 7.20
N ALA A 57 -7.66 3.70 8.38
CA ALA A 57 -6.54 2.93 8.88
C ALA A 57 -6.22 1.72 7.97
N LEU A 58 -7.25 0.98 7.55
CA LEU A 58 -7.10 -0.12 6.59
C LEU A 58 -6.52 0.36 5.25
N LEU A 59 -6.98 1.50 4.73
CA LEU A 59 -6.40 2.08 3.52
C LEU A 59 -4.94 2.46 3.70
N GLY A 60 -4.56 3.03 4.85
CA GLY A 60 -3.17 3.34 5.18
C GLY A 60 -2.28 2.10 5.21
N VAL A 61 -2.72 1.04 5.92
CA VAL A 61 -1.98 -0.23 6.02
C VAL A 61 -1.90 -0.93 4.67
N GLY A 62 -3.02 -1.04 3.94
CA GLY A 62 -3.07 -1.67 2.62
C GLY A 62 -2.22 -0.93 1.59
N GLY A 63 -2.28 0.40 1.57
CA GLY A 63 -1.45 1.25 0.72
C GLY A 63 0.03 1.11 1.04
N PHE A 64 0.40 1.05 2.32
CA PHE A 64 1.78 0.80 2.74
C PHE A 64 2.29 -0.58 2.29
N LEU A 65 1.51 -1.64 2.51
CA LEU A 65 1.88 -3.01 2.11
C LEU A 65 1.99 -3.16 0.58
N ALA A 66 1.03 -2.61 -0.16
CA ALA A 66 1.06 -2.60 -1.62
C ALA A 66 2.26 -1.79 -2.14
N GLY A 67 2.53 -0.63 -1.54
CA GLY A 67 3.67 0.22 -1.86
C GLY A 67 5.02 -0.46 -1.64
N LEU A 68 5.21 -1.13 -0.50
CA LEU A 68 6.40 -1.93 -0.22
C LEU A 68 6.60 -3.05 -1.26
N GLY A 69 5.52 -3.74 -1.62
CA GLY A 69 5.58 -4.81 -2.61
C GLY A 69 5.92 -4.35 -4.03
N ILE A 70 5.52 -3.12 -4.40
CA ILE A 70 5.83 -2.49 -5.70
C ILE A 70 7.27 -1.92 -5.71
N GLY A 71 7.68 -1.24 -4.65
CA GLY A 71 8.96 -0.53 -4.56
C GLY A 71 10.20 -1.41 -4.36
N MET A 72 10.01 -2.70 -4.07
CA MET A 72 11.14 -3.61 -3.81
C MET A 72 11.97 -3.85 -5.10
N PRO A 73 13.28 -3.54 -5.11
CA PRO A 73 14.12 -3.71 -6.29
C PRO A 73 14.19 -5.18 -6.69
N ARG A 74 13.72 -5.47 -7.91
CA ARG A 74 13.55 -6.85 -8.41
C ARG A 74 14.84 -7.49 -8.93
N ASN A 75 15.92 -6.71 -9.02
CA ASN A 75 17.24 -7.17 -9.44
C ASN A 75 18.31 -6.18 -8.91
N PRO A 76 19.15 -6.56 -7.93
CA PRO A 76 20.42 -5.86 -7.77
C PRO A 76 21.17 -6.07 -9.08
N LYS A 77 21.45 -5.01 -9.85
CA LYS A 77 22.44 -5.13 -10.91
C LYS A 77 23.71 -5.65 -10.24
N PRO A 78 24.34 -6.73 -10.73
CA PRO A 78 25.66 -7.10 -10.26
C PRO A 78 26.51 -5.84 -10.37
N VAL A 79 27.05 -5.37 -9.25
CA VAL A 79 28.11 -4.37 -9.28
C VAL A 79 29.22 -5.07 -10.03
N GLU A 80 29.43 -4.69 -11.28
CA GLU A 80 30.52 -5.19 -12.10
C GLU A 80 31.78 -4.94 -11.26
N PRO A 81 32.49 -5.99 -10.82
CA PRO A 81 33.75 -5.79 -10.15
C PRO A 81 34.58 -5.00 -11.15
N THR A 82 35.05 -3.81 -10.76
CA THR A 82 36.10 -3.09 -11.46
C THR A 82 37.37 -3.95 -11.34
N GLY A 83 37.36 -5.08 -12.04
CA GLY A 83 38.46 -6.01 -12.15
C GLY A 83 39.47 -5.34 -13.05
N ILE A 84 40.59 -4.96 -12.48
CA ILE A 84 41.82 -4.74 -13.23
C ILE A 84 41.98 -5.95 -14.14
N ARG A 85 41.89 -5.70 -15.45
CA ARG A 85 42.05 -6.72 -16.49
C ARG A 85 43.48 -7.29 -16.35
N PRO A 86 43.67 -8.60 -16.12
CA PRO A 86 45.00 -9.19 -15.93
C PRO A 86 45.86 -9.19 -17.21
N ASP A 87 45.34 -8.72 -18.33
CA ASP A 87 45.95 -8.83 -19.65
C ASP A 87 46.49 -7.50 -20.18
N THR A 88 46.78 -6.52 -19.32
CA THR A 88 47.60 -5.38 -19.77
C THR A 88 49.01 -5.93 -20.04
N PRO A 89 49.45 -6.06 -21.31
CA PRO A 89 50.81 -6.47 -21.58
C PRO A 89 51.66 -5.26 -21.21
N THR A 90 52.43 -5.35 -20.14
CA THR A 90 53.54 -4.42 -19.91
C THR A 90 54.57 -4.74 -20.97
N ASP A 91 54.48 -4.09 -22.12
CA ASP A 91 55.55 -4.06 -23.11
C ASP A 91 56.79 -3.44 -22.44
N PRO A 92 57.90 -4.18 -22.29
CA PRO A 92 59.11 -3.65 -21.67
C PRO A 92 60.03 -2.90 -22.64
N THR A 93 59.62 -2.58 -23.88
CA THR A 93 60.56 -1.96 -24.85
C THR A 93 59.93 -0.96 -25.83
N VAL A 94 59.65 0.28 -25.38
CA VAL A 94 59.85 1.53 -26.17
C VAL A 94 60.19 2.67 -25.21
#